data_AF-A0A094G5B0-F1
#
_entry.id   AF-A0A094G5B0-F1
#
_cell.length_a   1.000
_cell.length_b   1.000
_cell.length_c   1.000
_cell.angle_alpha   90.00
_cell.angle_beta   90.00
_cell.angle_gamma   90.00
#
_symmetry.space_group_name_H-M   'P 1'
#
loop_
_entity.id
_entity.type
_entity.pdbx_description
1 polymer ?
#
loop_
_entity_poly.entity_id
_entity_poly.type
_entity_poly.pdbx_seq_one_letter_code
_entity_poly.pdbx_strand_id
1 'polypeptide(L)'
;MDPSPPCLICGSILAQPCATCKAAAYCSIECQHADWRTHKLLCRAFQHLSPRPSASHVLAIFFPVDLTCPSLLWVDSKESTHYLGYFNPVLNHLLTVPCAKGYVGRGLAPKGPIVAVLKQGCAFDPHLLRDVTLTSYRDAIDYLGYYRDTYGSMIDGPGAEAHLARRILQERATKVKGVCINCPADQVARQEDQFVLVDVPKTHPLFNLEGDDPFSIPDELGHGWVAKRYTPAKKLTSTPGSENPPARLLLLQAGLRSDVWGGVRSWWEGPIGSVLIVDRHGGNLSLLLVRAMCSFIEQRIAPLMTDERKATQEGRRELPLDKVV
;
A
#
# COMPACT_ATOMS: atom_id res chain seq x y z
N MET A 1 -13.04 26.72 4.23
CA MET A 1 -11.93 25.75 4.13
C MET A 1 -12.51 24.52 3.46
N ASP A 2 -11.88 24.03 2.40
CA ASP A 2 -12.33 22.77 1.80
C ASP A 2 -12.16 21.62 2.81
N PRO A 3 -13.14 20.70 2.92
CA PRO A 3 -13.03 19.56 3.80
C PRO A 3 -11.79 18.73 3.43
N SER A 4 -11.07 18.25 4.44
CA SER A 4 -9.95 17.32 4.21
C SER A 4 -10.45 16.12 3.42
N PRO A 5 -9.76 15.70 2.34
CA PRO A 5 -10.22 14.59 1.54
C PRO A 5 -10.26 13.30 2.38
N PRO A 6 -11.25 12.41 2.16
CA PRO A 6 -11.35 11.16 2.88
C PRO A 6 -10.18 10.23 2.55
N CYS A 7 -10.02 9.18 3.34
CA CYS A 7 -9.00 8.17 3.13
C CYS A 7 -9.18 7.48 1.78
N LEU A 8 -8.14 7.50 0.95
CA LEU A 8 -8.18 6.94 -0.40
C LEU A 8 -8.45 5.43 -0.46
N ILE A 9 -8.15 4.70 0.62
CA ILE A 9 -8.30 3.24 0.67
C ILE A 9 -9.65 2.81 1.25
N CYS A 10 -10.14 3.48 2.28
CA CYS A 10 -11.32 3.01 3.03
C CYS A 10 -12.43 4.06 3.19
N GLY A 11 -12.26 5.26 2.64
CA GLY A 11 -13.27 6.32 2.69
C GLY A 11 -13.45 7.01 4.04
N SER A 12 -12.69 6.63 5.08
CA SER A 12 -12.75 7.29 6.39
C SER A 12 -12.51 8.79 6.27
N ILE A 13 -13.38 9.60 6.88
CA ILE A 13 -13.28 11.07 6.89
C ILE A 13 -12.12 11.58 7.77
N LEU A 14 -11.63 10.74 8.69
CA LEU A 14 -10.52 11.05 9.59
C LEU A 14 -9.18 10.74 8.91
N ALA A 15 -8.89 11.44 7.81
CA ALA A 15 -7.71 11.19 6.99
C ALA A 15 -6.75 12.40 7.00
N GLN A 16 -5.46 12.10 7.04
CA GLN A 16 -4.39 13.10 6.98
C GLN A 16 -3.75 13.10 5.59
N PRO A 17 -3.43 14.28 5.02
CA PRO A 17 -2.73 14.36 3.76
C PRO A 17 -1.35 13.69 3.82
N CYS A 18 -0.93 13.08 2.71
CA CYS A 18 0.42 12.57 2.56
C CYS A 18 1.44 13.69 2.78
N ALA A 19 2.39 13.46 3.69
CA ALA A 19 3.40 14.46 4.07
C ALA A 19 4.27 14.95 2.89
N THR A 20 4.41 14.15 1.83
CA THR A 20 5.21 14.50 0.65
C THR A 20 4.41 15.28 -0.38
N CYS A 21 3.34 14.68 -0.93
CA CYS A 21 2.63 15.23 -2.08
C CYS A 21 1.42 16.09 -1.72
N LYS A 22 0.85 15.91 -0.52
CA LYS A 22 -0.40 16.53 -0.06
C LYS A 22 -1.63 16.30 -0.97
N ALA A 23 -1.50 15.48 -2.02
CA ALA A 23 -2.52 15.24 -3.04
C ALA A 23 -3.35 13.95 -2.82
N ALA A 24 -3.01 13.16 -1.79
CA ALA A 24 -3.77 12.01 -1.29
C ALA A 24 -3.86 12.09 0.23
N ALA A 25 -4.87 11.46 0.85
CA ALA A 25 -5.01 11.37 2.30
C ALA A 25 -5.31 9.95 2.77
N TYR A 26 -4.85 9.62 3.98
CA TYR A 26 -5.00 8.31 4.60
C TYR A 26 -5.37 8.43 6.07
N CYS A 27 -6.23 7.55 6.56
CA CYS A 27 -6.58 7.51 7.99
C CYS A 27 -5.54 6.78 8.85
N SER A 28 -4.64 6.02 8.23
CA SER A 28 -3.56 5.31 8.90
C SER A 28 -2.42 5.00 7.94
N ILE A 29 -1.26 4.66 8.49
CA ILE A 29 -0.09 4.25 7.72
C ILE A 29 -0.30 2.90 7.01
N GLU A 30 -1.15 2.01 7.54
CA GLU A 30 -1.54 0.76 6.89
C GLU A 30 -2.32 1.05 5.59
N CYS A 31 -3.24 2.03 5.63
CA CYS A 31 -3.92 2.50 4.42
C CYS A 31 -2.93 3.14 3.43
N GLN A 32 -1.98 3.94 3.91
CA GLN A 32 -0.95 4.51 3.04
C GLN A 32 -0.06 3.43 2.40
N HIS A 33 0.34 2.41 3.16
CA HIS A 33 1.14 1.29 2.67
C HIS A 33 0.37 0.41 1.70
N ALA A 34 -0.95 0.25 1.89
CA ALA A 34 -1.82 -0.42 0.95
C ALA A 34 -1.86 0.28 -0.42
N ASP A 35 -1.87 1.62 -0.44
CA ASP A 35 -1.82 2.38 -1.70
C ASP A 35 -0.40 2.59 -2.25
N TRP A 36 0.66 2.32 -1.46
CA TRP A 36 2.01 2.79 -1.78
C TRP A 36 2.53 2.34 -3.15
N ARG A 37 2.17 1.13 -3.61
CA ARG A 37 2.58 0.61 -4.92
C ARG A 37 2.14 1.51 -6.07
N THR A 38 0.90 1.97 -6.04
CA THR A 38 0.29 2.86 -7.03
C THR A 38 0.68 4.31 -6.75
N HIS A 39 0.52 4.74 -5.50
CA HIS A 39 0.81 6.09 -5.04
C HIS A 39 2.23 6.57 -5.39
N LYS A 40 3.25 5.74 -5.15
CA LYS A 40 4.66 6.11 -5.33
C LYS A 40 5.01 6.52 -6.76
N LEU A 41 4.22 6.07 -7.74
CA LEU A 41 4.45 6.38 -9.16
C LEU A 41 4.24 7.86 -9.46
N LEU A 42 3.30 8.51 -8.77
CA LEU A 42 2.98 9.93 -8.98
C LEU A 42 3.22 10.82 -7.75
N CYS A 43 3.48 10.25 -6.56
CA CYS A 43 3.68 11.01 -5.32
C CYS A 43 4.70 12.16 -5.47
N ARG A 44 5.90 11.86 -5.97
CA ARG A 44 6.93 12.89 -6.18
C ARG A 44 6.61 13.83 -7.34
N ALA A 45 5.92 13.35 -8.37
CA ALA A 45 5.48 14.21 -9.47
C ALA A 45 4.52 15.29 -8.96
N PHE A 46 3.66 14.96 -7.98
CA PHE A 46 2.79 15.94 -7.32
C PHE A 46 3.56 16.97 -6.47
N GLN A 47 4.71 16.61 -5.92
CA GLN A 47 5.56 17.53 -5.17
C GLN A 47 6.33 18.51 -6.08
N HIS A 48 6.72 18.05 -7.26
CA HIS A 48 7.59 18.79 -8.20
C HIS A 48 6.85 19.21 -9.47
N LEU A 49 5.56 19.56 -9.36
CA LEU A 49 4.83 20.09 -10.50
C LEU A 49 5.49 21.35 -11.05
N SER A 50 5.61 21.42 -12.37
CA SER A 50 5.91 22.68 -13.03
C SER A 50 4.77 23.69 -12.79
N PRO A 51 5.05 25.00 -12.79
CA PRO A 51 4.01 26.01 -12.76
C PRO A 51 2.97 25.79 -13.84
N ARG A 52 1.72 26.11 -13.54
CA ARG A 52 0.63 26.08 -14.52
C ARG A 52 0.95 27.05 -15.67
N PRO A 53 1.00 26.60 -16.94
CA PRO A 53 1.39 27.47 -18.05
C PRO A 53 0.43 28.64 -18.31
N SER A 54 -0.88 28.42 -18.20
CA SER A 54 -1.91 29.46 -18.32
C SER A 54 -3.18 29.08 -17.56
N ALA A 55 -4.12 30.01 -17.41
CA ALA A 55 -5.41 29.75 -16.77
C ALA A 55 -6.26 28.68 -17.50
N SER A 56 -6.06 28.50 -18.81
CA SER A 56 -6.74 27.47 -19.61
C SER A 56 -6.13 26.08 -19.45
N HIS A 57 -4.92 25.95 -18.89
CA HIS A 57 -4.32 24.64 -18.67
C HIS A 57 -4.91 23.96 -17.44
N VAL A 58 -5.19 22.68 -17.57
CA VAL A 58 -5.59 21.79 -16.47
C VAL A 58 -4.58 20.66 -16.32
N LEU A 59 -4.39 20.20 -15.08
CA LEU A 59 -3.53 19.06 -14.83
C LEU A 59 -4.21 17.76 -15.22
N ALA A 60 -3.54 16.92 -16.01
CA ALA A 60 -4.00 15.62 -16.47
C ALA A 60 -3.01 14.50 -16.11
N ILE A 61 -3.49 13.25 -16.14
CA ILE A 61 -2.67 12.06 -15.97
C ILE A 61 -2.51 11.38 -17.32
N PHE A 62 -1.28 11.10 -17.71
CA PHE A 62 -0.95 10.40 -18.94
C PHE A 62 -0.47 8.98 -18.65
N PHE A 63 -1.04 8.03 -19.38
CA PHE A 63 -0.70 6.62 -19.38
C PHE A 63 -0.10 6.28 -20.75
N PRO A 64 1.22 6.10 -20.82
CA PRO A 64 1.89 5.79 -22.08
C PRO A 64 1.60 4.35 -22.53
N VAL A 65 1.72 4.06 -23.84
CA VAL A 65 1.58 2.69 -24.38
C VAL A 65 2.77 1.81 -23.98
N ASP A 66 3.96 2.36 -24.11
CA ASP A 66 5.22 1.60 -24.01
C ASP A 66 5.93 1.76 -22.67
N LEU A 67 5.37 2.55 -21.74
CA LEU A 67 5.96 2.80 -20.42
C LEU A 67 5.08 2.22 -19.33
N THR A 68 5.73 1.70 -18.30
CA THR A 68 5.08 1.13 -17.12
C THR A 68 4.67 2.18 -16.07
N CYS A 69 4.97 3.46 -16.31
CA CYS A 69 4.81 4.53 -15.32
C CYS A 69 3.95 5.67 -15.88
N PRO A 70 2.86 6.06 -15.19
CA PRO A 70 2.09 7.24 -15.55
C PRO A 70 2.87 8.54 -15.29
N SER A 71 2.48 9.63 -15.91
CA SER A 71 3.04 10.97 -15.68
C SER A 71 1.96 12.04 -15.56
N LEU A 72 2.33 13.16 -14.93
CA LEU A 72 1.50 14.36 -14.87
C LEU A 72 1.88 15.31 -15.99
N LEU A 73 0.89 15.91 -16.65
CA LEU A 73 1.13 16.93 -17.66
C LEU A 73 0.03 17.99 -17.67
N TRP A 74 0.40 19.21 -18.02
CA TRP A 74 -0.53 20.32 -18.22
C TRP A 74 -1.12 20.25 -19.63
N VAL A 75 -2.43 20.17 -19.73
CA VAL A 75 -3.16 20.18 -21.01
C VAL A 75 -3.93 21.47 -21.16
N ASP A 76 -3.77 22.13 -22.30
CA ASP A 76 -4.60 23.27 -22.66
C ASP A 76 -6.06 22.85 -22.84
N SER A 77 -6.98 23.55 -22.20
CA SER A 77 -8.41 23.32 -22.27
C SER A 77 -9.06 24.41 -23.12
N LYS A 78 -9.69 24.02 -24.23
CA LYS A 78 -10.31 24.96 -25.17
C LYS A 78 -11.80 24.72 -25.28
N GLU A 79 -12.55 25.80 -25.44
CA GLU A 79 -13.97 25.71 -25.71
C GLU A 79 -14.22 24.95 -27.03
N SER A 80 -15.22 24.08 -27.01
CA SER A 80 -15.66 23.27 -28.13
C SER A 80 -16.28 24.15 -29.19
N THR A 81 -15.84 23.98 -30.44
CA THR A 81 -16.46 24.65 -31.59
C THR A 81 -17.88 24.16 -31.88
N HIS A 82 -18.28 23.01 -31.34
CA HIS A 82 -19.59 22.38 -31.61
C HIS A 82 -20.58 22.53 -30.45
N TYR A 83 -20.08 22.75 -29.23
CA TYR A 83 -20.90 22.82 -28.03
C TYR A 83 -20.45 23.98 -27.15
N LEU A 84 -21.12 25.13 -27.27
CA LEU A 84 -20.78 26.33 -26.50
C LEU A 84 -20.78 26.03 -24.99
N GLY A 85 -19.81 26.58 -24.28
CA GLY A 85 -19.58 26.35 -22.86
C GLY A 85 -18.85 25.06 -22.51
N TYR A 86 -18.70 24.10 -23.44
CA TYR A 86 -17.93 22.87 -23.19
C TYR A 86 -16.45 23.09 -23.42
N PHE A 87 -15.62 22.71 -22.47
CA PHE A 87 -14.17 22.79 -22.57
C PHE A 87 -13.56 21.40 -22.73
N ASN A 88 -12.79 21.22 -23.81
CA ASN A 88 -12.15 19.96 -24.15
C ASN A 88 -10.62 20.09 -24.06
N PRO A 89 -9.93 19.05 -23.58
CA PRO A 89 -8.48 19.03 -23.58
C PRO A 89 -7.93 18.93 -25.01
N VAL A 90 -6.90 19.72 -25.32
CA VAL A 90 -6.22 19.68 -26.63
C VAL A 90 -5.23 18.51 -26.63
N LEU A 91 -5.68 17.34 -27.10
CA LEU A 91 -4.93 16.07 -26.98
C LEU A 91 -4.23 15.61 -28.25
N ASN A 92 -4.38 16.31 -29.37
CA ASN A 92 -3.90 15.84 -30.68
C ASN A 92 -2.41 15.50 -30.67
N HIS A 93 -1.59 16.26 -29.96
CA HIS A 93 -0.15 16.03 -29.83
C HIS A 93 0.23 14.81 -28.96
N LEU A 94 -0.68 14.34 -28.09
CA LEU A 94 -0.45 13.24 -27.14
C LEU A 94 -1.00 11.90 -27.64
N LEU A 95 -2.07 11.93 -28.44
CA LEU A 95 -2.81 10.75 -28.87
C LEU A 95 -2.56 10.35 -30.33
N THR A 96 -1.56 10.96 -30.99
CA THR A 96 -1.20 10.59 -32.36
C THR A 96 -0.44 9.27 -32.37
N VAL A 97 -1.01 8.23 -33.00
CA VAL A 97 -0.31 6.97 -33.30
C VAL A 97 0.30 7.09 -34.70
N PRO A 98 1.63 6.93 -34.89
CA PRO A 98 2.31 7.17 -36.18
C PRO A 98 1.71 6.43 -37.39
N CYS A 99 0.99 5.33 -37.14
CA CYS A 99 0.46 4.44 -38.18
C CYS A 99 -1.08 4.47 -38.30
N ALA A 100 -1.79 5.34 -37.57
CA ALA A 100 -3.25 5.43 -37.64
C ALA A 100 -3.70 6.87 -37.92
N LYS A 101 -4.45 7.06 -39.01
CA LYS A 101 -5.15 8.33 -39.29
C LYS A 101 -6.41 8.39 -38.42
N GLY A 102 -6.32 8.98 -37.21
CA GLY A 102 -7.51 9.34 -36.43
C GLY A 102 -7.42 9.15 -34.91
N TYR A 103 -8.40 9.74 -34.21
CA TYR A 103 -8.64 9.64 -32.77
C TYR A 103 -9.08 8.23 -32.39
N VAL A 104 -8.39 7.58 -31.45
CA VAL A 104 -8.79 6.29 -30.90
C VAL A 104 -9.78 6.53 -29.76
N GLY A 105 -11.09 6.54 -30.05
CA GLY A 105 -12.13 6.81 -29.06
C GLY A 105 -13.37 5.91 -29.21
N ARG A 106 -13.76 5.29 -28.08
CA ARG A 106 -14.86 4.34 -27.80
C ARG A 106 -14.87 3.03 -28.62
N GLY A 107 -14.88 1.90 -27.89
CA GLY A 107 -15.19 0.57 -28.44
C GLY A 107 -13.99 -0.26 -28.90
N LEU A 108 -12.76 0.20 -28.71
CA LEU A 108 -11.55 -0.59 -29.01
C LEU A 108 -10.76 -0.81 -27.72
N ALA A 109 -10.28 -2.05 -27.54
CA ALA A 109 -9.35 -2.39 -26.47
C ALA A 109 -8.20 -1.35 -26.40
N PRO A 110 -7.72 -0.97 -25.20
CA PRO A 110 -6.76 0.12 -25.03
C PRO A 110 -5.40 -0.28 -25.62
N LYS A 111 -5.24 -0.08 -26.93
CA LYS A 111 -4.00 -0.29 -27.69
C LYS A 111 -3.33 1.04 -28.04
N GLY A 112 -3.59 2.08 -27.24
CA GLY A 112 -3.13 3.44 -27.46
C GLY A 112 -2.96 4.22 -26.15
N PRO A 113 -2.27 5.36 -26.18
CA PRO A 113 -2.01 6.15 -24.97
C PRO A 113 -3.33 6.66 -24.39
N ILE A 114 -3.42 6.75 -23.07
CA ILE A 114 -4.62 7.24 -22.38
C ILE A 114 -4.28 8.53 -21.65
N VAL A 115 -5.15 9.54 -21.77
CA VAL A 115 -5.10 10.75 -20.96
C VAL A 115 -6.35 10.80 -20.11
N ALA A 116 -6.18 10.78 -18.79
CA ALA A 116 -7.26 10.98 -17.84
C ALA A 116 -7.30 12.46 -17.40
N VAL A 117 -8.47 13.07 -17.57
CA VAL A 117 -8.79 14.44 -17.14
C VAL A 117 -9.93 14.40 -16.13
N LEU A 118 -9.99 15.38 -15.23
CA LEU A 118 -11.08 15.48 -14.27
C LEU A 118 -12.08 16.56 -14.71
N LYS A 119 -13.35 16.18 -14.81
CA LYS A 119 -14.46 17.12 -15.06
C LYS A 119 -14.91 17.78 -13.77
N GLN A 120 -15.31 19.05 -13.86
CA GLN A 120 -15.76 19.86 -12.74
C GLN A 120 -17.28 19.83 -12.62
N GLY A 121 -17.78 19.19 -11.56
CA GLY A 121 -19.20 19.10 -11.23
C GLY A 121 -19.68 17.65 -11.13
N CYS A 122 -20.95 17.48 -10.78
CA CYS A 122 -21.62 16.18 -10.64
C CYS A 122 -22.65 15.90 -11.74
N ALA A 123 -22.72 16.76 -12.77
CA ALA A 123 -23.55 16.51 -13.94
C ALA A 123 -23.06 15.24 -14.67
N PHE A 124 -23.94 14.62 -15.46
CA PHE A 124 -23.58 13.45 -16.26
C PHE A 124 -22.43 13.75 -17.25
N ASP A 125 -22.43 14.96 -17.82
CA ASP A 125 -21.38 15.42 -18.72
C ASP A 125 -21.01 16.89 -18.41
N PRO A 126 -20.22 17.13 -17.34
CA PRO A 126 -19.88 18.49 -16.94
C PRO A 126 -19.02 19.19 -17.98
N HIS A 127 -19.29 20.49 -18.17
CA HIS A 127 -18.71 21.29 -19.24
C HIS A 127 -17.27 21.75 -18.97
N LEU A 128 -16.88 21.83 -17.70
CA LEU A 128 -15.58 22.37 -17.27
C LEU A 128 -14.63 21.27 -16.83
N LEU A 129 -13.33 21.55 -16.92
CA LEU A 129 -12.27 20.69 -16.43
C LEU A 129 -11.63 21.30 -15.18
N ARG A 130 -11.11 20.45 -14.31
CA ARG A 130 -10.30 20.82 -13.13
C ARG A 130 -9.07 19.94 -13.03
N ASP A 131 -8.12 20.37 -12.20
CA ASP A 131 -6.89 19.61 -11.97
C ASP A 131 -7.21 18.24 -11.36
N VAL A 132 -6.58 17.20 -11.94
CA VAL A 132 -6.54 15.86 -11.35
C VAL A 132 -5.80 15.87 -10.00
N THR A 133 -6.23 14.99 -9.11
CA THR A 133 -5.53 14.69 -7.85
C THR A 133 -5.02 13.25 -7.85
N LEU A 134 -4.34 12.81 -6.78
CA LEU A 134 -4.04 11.39 -6.64
C LEU A 134 -5.29 10.54 -6.42
N THR A 135 -6.38 11.13 -5.91
CA THR A 135 -7.69 10.48 -5.92
C THR A 135 -8.11 10.19 -7.36
N SER A 136 -8.01 11.17 -8.27
CA SER A 136 -8.30 10.98 -9.69
C SER A 136 -7.44 9.91 -10.35
N TYR A 137 -6.18 9.77 -9.91
CA TYR A 137 -5.31 8.69 -10.38
C TYR A 137 -5.83 7.31 -9.95
N ARG A 138 -6.22 7.18 -8.68
CA ARG A 138 -6.84 5.95 -8.17
C ARG A 138 -8.12 5.61 -8.91
N ASP A 139 -8.98 6.62 -9.11
CA ASP A 139 -10.23 6.48 -9.85
C ASP A 139 -9.97 6.02 -11.29
N ALA A 140 -8.96 6.59 -11.95
CA ALA A 140 -8.58 6.22 -13.31
C ALA A 140 -8.06 4.77 -13.40
N ILE A 141 -7.18 4.32 -12.50
CA ILE A 141 -6.70 2.93 -12.53
C ILE A 141 -7.80 1.93 -12.16
N ASP A 142 -8.74 2.32 -11.30
CA ASP A 142 -9.87 1.49 -10.94
C ASP A 142 -10.87 1.39 -12.09
N TYR A 143 -11.11 2.50 -12.79
CA TYR A 143 -11.85 2.48 -14.04
C TYR A 143 -11.16 1.54 -15.04
N LEU A 144 -9.86 1.68 -15.30
CA LEU A 144 -9.16 0.85 -16.28
C LEU A 144 -9.07 -0.63 -15.88
N GLY A 145 -8.93 -0.93 -14.58
CA GLY A 145 -8.82 -2.29 -14.09
C GLY A 145 -10.15 -3.06 -14.09
N TYR A 146 -11.29 -2.35 -14.05
CA TYR A 146 -12.58 -2.99 -13.78
C TYR A 146 -13.75 -2.53 -14.64
N TYR A 147 -13.59 -1.48 -15.45
CA TYR A 147 -14.60 -1.05 -16.38
C TYR A 147 -15.02 -2.20 -17.29
N ARG A 148 -16.33 -2.39 -17.42
CA ARG A 148 -16.94 -3.31 -18.36
C ARG A 148 -17.99 -2.55 -19.14
N ASP A 149 -17.96 -2.70 -20.47
CA ASP A 149 -19.02 -2.17 -21.33
C ASP A 149 -20.38 -2.64 -20.79
N THR A 150 -21.38 -1.75 -20.87
CA THR A 150 -22.75 -1.88 -20.32
C THR A 150 -22.91 -1.79 -18.80
N TYR A 151 -21.88 -2.09 -18.01
CA TYR A 151 -21.94 -1.95 -16.55
C TYR A 151 -21.50 -0.57 -16.07
N GLY A 152 -20.64 0.11 -16.84
CA GLY A 152 -20.11 1.42 -16.46
C GLY A 152 -18.98 1.32 -15.42
N SER A 153 -18.66 2.46 -14.82
CA SER A 153 -17.62 2.61 -13.80
C SER A 153 -18.05 1.98 -12.47
N MET A 154 -17.11 1.37 -11.73
CA MET A 154 -17.41 0.77 -10.41
C MET A 154 -17.45 1.79 -9.26
N ILE A 155 -16.94 3.00 -9.48
CA ILE A 155 -16.82 4.02 -8.43
C ILE A 155 -18.02 4.98 -8.43
N ASP A 156 -18.75 5.08 -9.54
CA ASP A 156 -19.85 6.02 -9.71
C ASP A 156 -20.93 5.54 -10.70
N GLY A 157 -22.09 6.19 -10.62
CA GLY A 157 -23.22 5.92 -11.52
C GLY A 157 -23.84 4.52 -11.34
N PRO A 158 -24.57 4.02 -12.36
CA PRO A 158 -25.26 2.72 -12.29
C PRO A 158 -24.31 1.53 -12.04
N GLY A 159 -23.04 1.65 -12.42
CA GLY A 159 -22.04 0.60 -12.26
C GLY A 159 -21.55 0.41 -10.82
N ALA A 160 -21.60 1.46 -9.99
CA ALA A 160 -21.30 1.37 -8.56
C ALA A 160 -22.25 0.42 -7.82
N GLU A 161 -23.50 0.31 -8.30
CA GLU A 161 -24.52 -0.57 -7.71
C GLU A 161 -24.43 -2.02 -8.19
N ALA A 162 -23.58 -2.31 -9.18
CA ALA A 162 -23.37 -3.67 -9.66
C ALA A 162 -22.78 -4.56 -8.54
N HIS A 163 -23.23 -5.81 -8.47
CA HIS A 163 -22.77 -6.78 -7.46
C HIS A 163 -21.23 -6.90 -7.41
N LEU A 164 -20.58 -6.90 -8.58
CA LEU A 164 -19.11 -6.97 -8.66
C LEU A 164 -18.43 -5.72 -8.06
N ALA A 165 -18.95 -4.52 -8.36
CA ALA A 165 -18.43 -3.26 -7.83
C ALA A 165 -18.56 -3.19 -6.31
N ARG A 166 -19.76 -3.47 -5.79
CA ARG A 166 -20.01 -3.54 -4.34
C ARG A 166 -19.09 -4.54 -3.65
N ARG A 167 -18.90 -5.74 -4.23
CA ARG A 167 -18.00 -6.75 -3.66
C ARG A 167 -16.54 -6.28 -3.60
N ILE A 168 -16.02 -5.67 -4.68
CA ILE A 168 -14.63 -5.17 -4.73
C ILE A 168 -14.43 -4.01 -3.76
N LEU A 169 -15.37 -3.07 -3.70
CA LEU A 169 -15.33 -1.95 -2.75
C LEU A 169 -15.40 -2.46 -1.30
N GLN A 170 -16.24 -3.46 -1.04
CA GLN A 170 -16.32 -4.10 0.27
C GLN A 170 -15.02 -4.83 0.63
N GLU A 171 -14.41 -5.58 -0.28
CA GLU A 171 -13.12 -6.23 -0.07
C GLU A 171 -12.01 -5.22 0.28
N ARG A 172 -12.00 -4.05 -0.37
CA ARG A 172 -11.06 -2.95 -0.08
C ARG A 172 -11.29 -2.31 1.28
N ALA A 173 -12.56 -2.11 1.63
CA ALA A 173 -12.95 -1.57 2.93
C ALA A 173 -12.73 -2.59 4.06
N THR A 174 -12.66 -3.89 3.75
CA THR A 174 -12.46 -4.94 4.74
C THR A 174 -11.08 -4.82 5.36
N LYS A 175 -11.06 -4.68 6.68
CA LYS A 175 -9.84 -4.66 7.48
C LYS A 175 -9.81 -5.87 8.41
N VAL A 176 -8.59 -6.27 8.76
CA VAL A 176 -8.32 -7.31 9.75
C VAL A 176 -7.41 -6.73 10.83
N LYS A 177 -7.40 -7.34 12.00
CA LYS A 177 -6.52 -6.95 13.10
C LYS A 177 -5.11 -7.50 12.86
N GLY A 178 -4.16 -6.59 12.72
CA GLY A 178 -2.73 -6.86 12.83
C GLY A 178 -2.18 -6.35 14.16
N VAL A 179 -0.92 -6.67 14.45
CA VAL A 179 -0.20 -6.14 15.62
C VAL A 179 1.03 -5.39 15.14
N CYS A 180 1.14 -4.11 15.51
CA CYS A 180 2.38 -3.36 15.41
C CYS A 180 3.22 -3.59 16.66
N ILE A 181 4.47 -4.02 16.49
CA ILE A 181 5.48 -3.98 17.55
C ILE A 181 6.32 -2.73 17.35
N ASN A 182 6.03 -1.69 18.12
CA ASN A 182 6.72 -0.41 18.05
C ASN A 182 8.13 -0.51 18.66
N CYS A 183 9.14 -0.03 17.95
CA CYS A 183 10.47 0.15 18.54
C CYS A 183 10.45 1.28 19.59
N PRO A 184 11.35 1.29 20.59
CA PRO A 184 11.39 2.33 21.62
C PRO A 184 11.37 3.77 21.08
N ALA A 185 12.06 4.04 19.97
CA ALA A 185 12.06 5.36 19.35
C ALA A 185 10.65 5.79 18.87
N ASP A 186 9.92 4.89 18.22
CA ASP A 186 8.55 5.15 17.74
C ASP A 186 7.54 5.23 18.88
N GLN A 187 7.72 4.45 19.96
CA GLN A 187 6.88 4.54 21.17
C GLN A 187 6.90 5.95 21.76
N VAL A 188 8.10 6.53 21.90
CA VAL A 188 8.27 7.91 22.41
C VAL A 188 7.72 8.93 21.40
N ALA A 189 8.06 8.78 20.12
CA ALA A 189 7.67 9.75 19.09
C ALA A 189 6.15 9.81 18.87
N ARG A 190 5.45 8.67 19.00
CA ARG A 190 4.00 8.56 18.75
C ARG A 190 3.17 8.53 20.03
N GLN A 191 3.80 8.43 21.20
CA GLN A 191 3.13 8.18 22.49
C GLN A 191 2.24 6.92 22.43
N GLU A 192 2.81 5.85 21.88
CA GLU A 192 2.14 4.56 21.69
C GLU A 192 2.80 3.46 22.52
N ASP A 193 2.01 2.46 22.89
CA ASP A 193 2.52 1.25 23.53
C ASP A 193 3.45 0.45 22.61
N GLN A 194 4.26 -0.44 23.21
CA GLN A 194 5.12 -1.36 22.46
C GLN A 194 4.34 -2.30 21.54
N PHE A 195 3.16 -2.75 21.96
CA PHE A 195 2.30 -3.60 21.15
C PHE A 195 0.97 -2.90 20.94
N VAL A 196 0.61 -2.65 19.69
CA VAL A 196 -0.62 -1.93 19.32
C VAL A 196 -1.41 -2.77 18.32
N LEU A 197 -2.71 -2.94 18.56
CA LEU A 197 -3.61 -3.51 17.56
C LEU A 197 -3.91 -2.48 16.49
N VAL A 198 -3.74 -2.85 15.22
CA VAL A 198 -3.96 -1.97 14.08
C VAL A 198 -4.94 -2.59 13.09
N ASP A 199 -5.72 -1.74 12.43
CA ASP A 199 -6.64 -2.16 11.37
C ASP A 199 -5.92 -2.15 10.01
N VAL A 200 -5.66 -3.34 9.48
CA VAL A 200 -4.92 -3.53 8.22
C VAL A 200 -5.91 -3.82 7.09
N PRO A 201 -5.96 -3.01 6.03
CA PRO A 201 -6.76 -3.32 4.84
C PRO A 201 -6.35 -4.66 4.23
N LYS A 202 -7.29 -5.51 3.81
CA LYS A 202 -6.99 -6.79 3.15
C LYS A 202 -6.25 -6.61 1.81
N THR A 203 -6.28 -5.42 1.23
CA THR A 203 -5.49 -5.05 0.04
C THR A 203 -4.03 -4.72 0.35
N HIS A 204 -3.63 -4.74 1.62
CA HIS A 204 -2.25 -4.46 2.00
C HIS A 204 -1.29 -5.50 1.37
N PRO A 205 -0.10 -5.10 0.87
CA PRO A 205 0.82 -5.98 0.15
C PRO A 205 1.23 -7.28 0.89
N LEU A 206 1.16 -7.27 2.22
CA LEU A 206 1.44 -8.46 3.05
C LEU A 206 0.52 -9.66 2.76
N PHE A 207 -0.71 -9.45 2.30
CA PHE A 207 -1.65 -10.54 2.01
C PHE A 207 -1.46 -11.14 0.62
N ASN A 208 -0.72 -10.45 -0.27
CA ASN A 208 -0.55 -10.84 -1.67
C ASN A 208 0.88 -11.32 -1.98
N LEU A 209 1.62 -11.76 -0.96
CA LEU A 209 3.03 -12.20 -1.05
C LEU A 209 4.00 -11.12 -1.59
N GLU A 210 3.59 -9.85 -1.58
CA GLU A 210 4.41 -8.73 -2.03
C GLU A 210 5.15 -8.12 -0.85
N GLY A 211 6.28 -8.73 -0.50
CA GLY A 211 7.15 -8.30 0.60
C GLY A 211 6.64 -8.74 1.97
N ASP A 212 5.97 -9.89 2.03
CA ASP A 212 5.76 -10.64 3.25
C ASP A 212 7.04 -11.37 3.64
N ASP A 213 7.30 -11.45 4.94
CA ASP A 213 8.38 -12.29 5.46
C ASP A 213 7.83 -13.21 6.55
N PRO A 214 7.74 -14.53 6.30
CA PRO A 214 7.17 -15.47 7.25
C PRO A 214 8.09 -15.67 8.44
N PHE A 215 7.49 -15.82 9.63
CA PHE A 215 8.21 -16.14 10.85
C PHE A 215 8.41 -17.63 11.01
N SER A 216 9.64 -18.09 11.24
CA SER A 216 9.91 -19.53 11.31
C SER A 216 9.29 -20.20 12.53
N ILE A 217 9.40 -19.59 13.73
CA ILE A 217 8.91 -20.21 14.98
C ILE A 217 7.37 -20.22 15.04
N PRO A 218 6.66 -19.10 14.81
CA PRO A 218 5.20 -19.11 14.67
C PRO A 218 4.69 -20.12 13.64
N ASP A 219 5.34 -20.27 12.48
CA ASP A 219 4.91 -21.20 11.43
C ASP A 219 4.97 -22.65 11.90
N GLU A 220 6.03 -23.05 12.60
CA GLU A 220 6.14 -24.38 13.24
C GLU A 220 5.07 -24.61 14.33
N LEU A 221 4.53 -23.54 14.91
CA LEU A 221 3.42 -23.59 15.88
C LEU A 221 2.04 -23.49 15.20
N GLY A 222 1.97 -23.57 13.87
CA GLY A 222 0.73 -23.53 13.10
C GLY A 222 0.18 -22.11 12.86
N HIS A 223 1.01 -21.09 13.03
CA HIS A 223 0.64 -19.70 12.81
C HIS A 223 1.34 -19.13 11.57
N GLY A 224 0.59 -18.98 10.48
CA GLY A 224 1.06 -18.39 9.22
C GLY A 224 1.26 -16.87 9.28
N TRP A 225 1.99 -16.38 10.28
CA TRP A 225 2.23 -14.95 10.46
C TRP A 225 3.32 -14.44 9.53
N VAL A 226 3.16 -13.21 9.09
CA VAL A 226 4.12 -12.52 8.25
C VAL A 226 4.41 -11.11 8.76
N ALA A 227 5.63 -10.64 8.53
CA ALA A 227 6.10 -9.34 8.97
C ALA A 227 6.45 -8.38 7.84
N LYS A 228 6.29 -7.07 8.12
CA LYS A 228 6.86 -5.99 7.32
C LYS A 228 7.32 -4.85 8.23
N ARG A 229 8.45 -4.23 7.90
CA ARG A 229 8.88 -3.00 8.57
C ARG A 229 7.96 -1.83 8.22
N TYR A 230 7.70 -0.96 9.20
CA TYR A 230 7.09 0.34 8.93
C TYR A 230 8.06 1.22 8.14
N THR A 231 9.31 1.29 8.58
CA THR A 231 10.37 2.05 7.92
C THR A 231 11.27 1.10 7.12
N PRO A 232 11.49 1.35 5.81
CA PRO A 232 12.42 0.53 5.03
C PRO A 232 13.82 0.51 5.65
N ALA A 233 14.50 -0.64 5.63
CA ALA A 233 15.84 -0.82 6.19
C ALA A 233 16.83 0.27 5.75
N LYS A 234 16.80 0.67 4.47
CA LYS A 234 17.66 1.73 3.89
C LYS A 234 17.48 3.12 4.52
N LYS A 235 16.37 3.35 5.23
CA LYS A 235 16.05 4.60 5.92
C LYS A 235 16.19 4.49 7.44
N LEU A 236 16.44 3.29 7.97
CA LEU A 236 16.70 3.09 9.38
C LEU A 236 18.16 3.44 9.66
N THR A 237 18.36 4.36 10.60
CA THR A 237 19.67 4.64 11.17
C THR A 237 19.84 3.80 12.44
N SER A 238 21.05 3.31 12.69
CA SER A 238 21.38 2.62 13.94
C SER A 238 21.42 3.63 15.09
N THR A 239 20.25 3.98 15.61
CA THR A 239 20.09 4.83 16.79
C THR A 239 19.70 3.98 18.00
N PRO A 240 20.08 4.38 19.22
CA PRO A 240 19.55 3.77 20.44
C PRO A 240 18.02 3.76 20.39
N GLY A 241 17.41 2.58 20.55
CA GLY A 241 15.95 2.40 20.48
C GLY A 241 15.39 1.96 19.12
N SER A 242 16.23 1.64 18.13
CA SER A 242 15.79 1.05 16.85
C SER A 242 15.90 -0.48 16.78
N GLU A 243 16.42 -1.13 17.82
CA GLU A 243 16.74 -2.57 17.84
C GLU A 243 15.51 -3.49 17.92
N ASN A 244 14.43 -3.01 18.53
CA ASN A 244 13.16 -3.71 18.74
C ASN A 244 13.30 -5.20 19.16
N PRO A 245 13.72 -5.47 20.41
CA PRO A 245 13.98 -6.84 20.86
C PRO A 245 12.81 -7.84 20.70
N PRO A 246 11.54 -7.48 21.01
CA PRO A 246 10.43 -8.42 20.81
C PRO A 246 10.21 -8.79 19.34
N ALA A 247 10.36 -7.84 18.41
CA ALA A 247 10.27 -8.14 16.98
C ALA A 247 11.45 -9.02 16.53
N ARG A 248 12.66 -8.78 17.04
CA ARG A 248 13.83 -9.61 16.75
C ARG A 248 13.64 -11.06 17.20
N LEU A 249 13.05 -11.29 18.37
CA LEU A 249 12.74 -12.64 18.87
C LEU A 249 11.85 -13.42 17.90
N LEU A 250 10.76 -12.79 17.41
CA LEU A 250 9.88 -13.44 16.45
C LEU A 250 10.59 -13.77 15.13
N LEU A 251 11.52 -12.92 14.69
CA LEU A 251 12.29 -13.07 13.44
C LEU A 251 13.38 -14.14 13.50
N LEU A 252 13.65 -14.72 14.67
CA LEU A 252 14.65 -15.79 14.81
C LEU A 252 14.32 -16.97 13.89
N GLN A 253 15.35 -17.52 13.27
CA GLN A 253 15.24 -18.70 12.42
C GLN A 253 15.48 -19.96 13.25
N ALA A 254 14.46 -20.81 13.37
CA ALA A 254 14.53 -22.08 14.10
C ALA A 254 14.53 -23.32 13.18
N GLY A 255 14.34 -23.13 11.87
CA GLY A 255 14.27 -24.25 10.92
C GLY A 255 15.56 -25.09 10.91
N LEU A 256 15.43 -26.41 10.95
CA LEU A 256 16.56 -27.36 11.02
C LEU A 256 17.55 -27.23 9.85
N ARG A 257 17.05 -26.80 8.69
CA ARG A 257 17.82 -26.59 7.45
C ARG A 257 18.25 -25.13 7.26
N SER A 258 17.91 -24.23 8.19
CA SER A 258 18.33 -22.84 8.13
C SER A 258 19.84 -22.74 8.30
N ASP A 259 20.48 -22.04 7.37
CA ASP A 259 21.86 -21.58 7.46
C ASP A 259 22.03 -20.50 8.54
N VAL A 260 20.93 -19.83 8.92
CA VAL A 260 20.90 -18.74 9.92
C VAL A 260 20.23 -19.16 11.23
N TRP A 261 20.33 -20.43 11.63
CA TRP A 261 19.73 -20.93 12.88
C TRP A 261 20.17 -20.10 14.10
N GLY A 262 19.22 -19.66 14.91
CA GLY A 262 19.45 -18.76 16.06
C GLY A 262 19.70 -17.29 15.69
N GLY A 263 19.76 -16.98 14.40
CA GLY A 263 19.91 -15.61 13.89
C GLY A 263 18.65 -15.10 13.19
N VAL A 264 18.77 -13.92 12.61
CA VAL A 264 17.76 -13.33 11.72
C VAL A 264 18.27 -13.38 10.27
N ARG A 265 17.36 -13.40 9.30
CA ARG A 265 17.76 -13.37 7.87
C ARG A 265 18.55 -12.10 7.57
N SER A 266 19.42 -12.14 6.56
CA SER A 266 20.38 -11.05 6.27
C SER A 266 19.74 -9.68 6.05
N TRP A 267 18.57 -9.62 5.42
CA TRP A 267 17.82 -8.36 5.24
C TRP A 267 17.09 -7.88 6.51
N TRP A 268 17.14 -8.65 7.60
CA TRP A 268 16.78 -8.24 8.97
C TRP A 268 17.97 -7.85 9.83
N GLU A 269 19.21 -7.91 9.31
CA GLU A 269 20.38 -7.43 10.03
C GLU A 269 20.32 -5.93 10.30
N GLY A 270 20.98 -5.51 11.39
CA GLY A 270 20.97 -4.13 11.85
C GLY A 270 19.68 -3.71 12.57
N PRO A 271 19.30 -2.43 12.52
CA PRO A 271 18.11 -1.91 13.21
C PRO A 271 16.82 -2.50 12.61
N ILE A 272 15.96 -3.05 13.48
CA ILE A 272 14.70 -3.68 13.09
C ILE A 272 13.63 -2.61 12.83
N GLY A 273 13.57 -1.58 13.69
CA GLY A 273 12.50 -0.58 13.69
C GLY A 273 11.15 -1.16 14.12
N SER A 274 10.08 -0.41 13.93
CA SER A 274 8.71 -0.91 14.18
C SER A 274 8.25 -1.87 13.09
N VAL A 275 7.58 -2.95 13.49
CA VAL A 275 7.20 -4.06 12.61
C VAL A 275 5.71 -4.31 12.68
N LEU A 276 5.06 -4.39 11.51
CA LEU A 276 3.69 -4.86 11.35
C LEU A 276 3.68 -6.39 11.25
N ILE A 277 2.81 -7.03 12.01
CA ILE A 277 2.54 -8.47 11.97
C ILE A 277 1.08 -8.66 11.56
N VAL A 278 0.85 -9.58 10.62
CA VAL A 278 -0.50 -10.02 10.22
C VAL A 278 -0.54 -11.53 10.05
N ASP A 279 -1.74 -12.11 10.16
CA ASP A 279 -1.99 -13.47 9.69
C ASP A 279 -2.11 -13.46 8.16
N ARG A 280 -1.27 -14.21 7.46
CA ARG A 280 -1.25 -14.28 6.00
C ARG A 280 -2.60 -14.69 5.40
N HIS A 281 -3.40 -15.44 6.14
CA HIS A 281 -4.71 -15.92 5.68
C HIS A 281 -5.83 -14.90 5.91
N GLY A 282 -5.49 -13.69 6.41
CA GLY A 282 -6.47 -12.64 6.69
C GLY A 282 -7.28 -12.89 7.96
N GLY A 283 -6.73 -13.65 8.90
CA GLY A 283 -7.27 -13.79 10.26
C GLY A 283 -6.98 -12.56 11.12
N ASN A 284 -7.78 -12.39 12.18
CA ASN A 284 -7.55 -11.34 13.18
C ASN A 284 -6.51 -11.83 14.20
N LEU A 285 -5.44 -11.07 14.38
CA LEU A 285 -4.47 -11.32 15.44
C LEU A 285 -4.96 -10.82 16.80
N SER A 286 -4.55 -11.53 17.84
CA SER A 286 -4.72 -11.12 19.24
C SER A 286 -3.42 -10.56 19.79
N LEU A 287 -3.51 -9.40 20.44
CA LEU A 287 -2.37 -8.77 21.11
C LEU A 287 -1.79 -9.67 22.20
N LEU A 288 -2.65 -10.38 22.95
CA LEU A 288 -2.22 -11.32 23.98
C LEU A 288 -1.42 -12.48 23.38
N LEU A 289 -1.87 -13.02 22.24
CA LEU A 289 -1.20 -14.14 21.58
C LEU A 289 0.18 -13.73 21.06
N VAL A 290 0.31 -12.55 20.44
CA VAL A 290 1.61 -12.05 19.97
C VAL A 290 2.57 -11.80 21.14
N ARG A 291 2.09 -11.23 22.25
CA ARG A 291 2.91 -11.06 23.46
C ARG A 291 3.36 -12.40 24.05
N ALA A 292 2.43 -13.35 24.19
CA ALA A 292 2.72 -14.68 24.70
C ALA A 292 3.74 -15.40 23.80
N MET A 293 3.65 -15.24 22.48
CA MET A 293 4.62 -15.78 21.52
C MET A 293 6.03 -15.20 21.75
N CYS A 294 6.15 -13.88 21.93
CA CYS A 294 7.44 -13.26 22.24
C CYS A 294 8.03 -13.81 23.55
N SER A 295 7.24 -13.87 24.63
CA SER A 295 7.69 -14.39 25.92
C SER A 295 8.06 -15.87 25.86
N PHE A 296 7.29 -16.67 25.13
CA PHE A 296 7.60 -18.08 24.90
C PHE A 296 8.95 -18.22 24.18
N ILE A 297 9.18 -17.47 23.11
CA ILE A 297 10.45 -17.52 22.37
C ILE A 297 11.61 -17.10 23.29
N GLU A 298 11.47 -15.99 24.02
CA GLU A 298 12.50 -15.48 24.93
C GLU A 298 12.87 -16.48 26.02
N GLN A 299 11.89 -17.11 26.65
CA GLN A 299 12.10 -17.95 27.83
C GLN A 299 12.42 -19.40 27.47
N ARG A 300 11.95 -19.89 26.33
CA ARG A 300 11.95 -21.33 25.99
C ARG A 300 12.79 -21.67 24.78
N ILE A 301 12.86 -20.79 23.79
CA ILE A 301 13.49 -21.08 22.50
C ILE A 301 14.86 -20.44 22.40
N ALA A 302 14.97 -19.14 22.67
CA ALA A 302 16.22 -18.39 22.59
C ALA A 302 17.35 -18.97 23.47
N PRO A 303 17.11 -19.48 24.70
CA PRO A 303 18.16 -20.10 25.50
C PRO A 303 18.74 -21.39 24.89
N LEU A 304 17.98 -22.05 24.01
CA LEU A 304 18.45 -23.23 23.28
C LEU A 304 19.30 -22.84 22.08
N MET A 305 19.30 -21.58 21.65
CA MET A 305 19.97 -21.12 20.43
C MET A 305 21.47 -20.79 20.64
N THR A 306 22.24 -21.72 21.21
CA THR A 306 23.68 -21.56 21.49
C THR A 306 24.56 -21.91 20.28
N ASP A 307 25.79 -21.36 20.22
CA ASP A 307 26.76 -21.67 19.15
C ASP A 307 27.14 -23.16 19.11
N GLU A 308 27.23 -23.80 20.28
CA GLU A 308 27.47 -25.24 20.43
C GLU A 308 26.36 -26.07 19.76
N ARG A 309 25.10 -25.72 20.02
CA ARG A 309 23.93 -26.38 19.42
C ARG A 309 23.78 -26.04 17.95
N LYS A 310 24.16 -24.83 17.54
CA LYS A 310 24.21 -24.42 16.14
C LYS A 310 25.20 -25.27 15.34
N ALA A 311 26.31 -25.69 15.94
CA ALA A 311 27.35 -26.48 15.29
C ALA A 311 26.94 -27.93 14.95
N THR A 312 25.90 -28.48 15.59
CA THR A 312 25.47 -29.87 15.39
C THR A 312 24.01 -29.98 14.95
N GLN A 313 23.68 -30.94 14.07
CA GLN A 313 22.28 -31.18 13.69
C GLN A 313 21.43 -31.69 14.86
N GLU A 314 22.03 -32.42 15.80
CA GLU A 314 21.37 -32.95 17.00
C GLU A 314 21.04 -31.82 17.98
N GLY A 315 21.95 -30.88 18.23
CA GLY A 315 21.70 -29.72 19.08
C GLY A 315 20.57 -28.82 18.56
N ARG A 316 20.40 -28.71 17.24
CA ARG A 316 19.26 -28.00 16.62
C ARG A 316 17.93 -28.75 16.73
N ARG A 317 17.95 -30.07 16.99
CA ARG A 317 16.77 -30.94 17.15
C ARG A 317 16.34 -31.09 18.60
N GLU A 318 17.15 -30.64 19.56
CA GLU A 318 16.81 -30.79 20.97
C GLU A 318 15.51 -30.04 21.30
N LEU A 319 14.57 -30.79 21.86
CA LEU A 319 13.32 -30.23 22.38
C LEU A 319 13.62 -29.41 23.65
N PRO A 320 12.85 -28.34 23.92
CA PRO A 320 12.92 -27.67 25.21
C PRO A 320 12.74 -28.71 26.31
N LEU A 321 13.73 -28.85 27.18
CA LEU A 321 13.68 -29.70 28.35
C LEU A 321 12.63 -29.12 29.31
N ASP A 322 11.35 -29.36 29.02
CA ASP A 322 10.31 -29.58 30.03
C ASP A 322 9.44 -30.75 29.54
N LYS A 323 9.95 -31.95 29.82
CA LYS A 323 9.09 -32.96 30.41
C LYS A 323 9.27 -32.87 31.92
N VAL A 324 8.66 -31.87 32.54
CA VAL A 324 8.36 -31.91 33.98
C VAL A 324 6.90 -31.52 34.14
N VAL A 325 6.07 -32.58 34.16
CA VAL A 325 4.70 -32.71 34.70
C VAL A 325 3.66 -31.67 34.28
#